data_AF-A0A7Y8VS84-F1
#
_entry.id   AF-A0A7Y8VS84-F1
#
_cell.length_a   1.000
_cell.length_b   1.000
_cell.length_c   1.000
_cell.angle_alpha   90.00
_cell.angle_beta   90.00
_cell.angle_gamma   90.00
#
_symmetry.space_group_name_H-M   'P 1'
#
loop_
_entity.id
_entity.type
_entity.pdbx_description
1 polymer ?
#
loop_
_entity_poly.entity_id
_entity_poly.type
_entity_poly.pdbx_seq_one_letter_code
_entity_poly.pdbx_strand_id
1 'polypeptide(L)'
;MNGDKLFRLLMILCLAMGIMGLTVGKFILGGIFIGLAVAVWLTTGGKHYNDRNIYDKIVEDSEAITIEHIYERLKNLDTCLGRPWMGHNTFTKDAAINFGPSPFKDFITIYKDKKNIIIKSSTELEHLVRDKASEAYFKELLNTKSMKVTPEAYSNFASWKLMTTVLVDDLTEIVKALKESGEVKSGELGKFKFYYANSIDCLYKDEDDNVYTYVRTQNDPLNVKIYDIPDGDDAIEESGEVLAEVTGSAKDEKSGFKFYMSGEEYGTLYRDSDSGSDSYYIDTNDGRVHVEGFRAVRKANLSCNYIITIDGVRKAVIAGNARIVFEGNNLTENSLICSLDDDFLLLYMAIQEFIMTKNKWLK
;
A
#
# COMPACT_ATOMS: atom_id res chain seq x y z
N MET A 1 -9.66 1.58 29.88
CA MET A 1 -8.33 2.23 29.85
C MET A 1 -7.83 2.14 28.41
N ASN A 2 -7.60 3.27 27.71
CA ASN A 2 -7.18 3.24 26.30
C ASN A 2 -5.91 2.41 26.15
N GLY A 3 -5.87 1.48 25.20
CA GLY A 3 -4.72 0.59 24.97
C GLY A 3 -3.39 1.33 24.88
N ASP A 4 -3.40 2.54 24.35
CA ASP A 4 -2.22 3.41 24.26
C ASP A 4 -1.63 3.84 25.60
N LYS A 5 -2.47 4.09 26.62
CA LYS A 5 -1.99 4.42 27.96
C LYS A 5 -1.36 3.19 28.62
N LEU A 6 -1.90 2.00 28.36
CA LEU A 6 -1.36 0.73 28.86
C LEU A 6 0.00 0.43 28.23
N PHE A 7 0.13 0.57 26.90
CA PHE A 7 1.39 0.32 26.20
C PHE A 7 2.49 1.34 26.55
N ARG A 8 2.15 2.63 26.72
CA ARG A 8 3.11 3.64 27.21
C ARG A 8 3.54 3.35 28.64
N LEU A 9 2.63 2.93 29.52
CA LEU A 9 2.95 2.53 30.88
C LEU A 9 3.89 1.32 30.89
N LEU A 10 3.60 0.30 30.07
CA LEU A 10 4.44 -0.89 29.92
C LEU A 10 5.86 -0.52 29.44
N MET A 11 5.97 0.36 28.45
CA MET A 11 7.25 0.86 27.95
C MET A 11 8.05 1.55 29.05
N ILE A 12 7.43 2.48 29.79
CA ILE A 12 8.07 3.21 30.90
C ILE A 12 8.53 2.24 31.99
N LEU A 13 7.71 1.24 32.34
CA LEU A 13 8.06 0.22 33.33
C LEU A 13 9.23 -0.67 32.87
N CYS A 14 9.25 -1.10 31.61
CA CYS A 14 10.36 -1.85 31.03
C CYS A 14 11.65 -1.01 31.03
N LEU A 15 11.56 0.28 30.68
CA LEU A 15 12.73 1.16 30.65
C LEU A 15 13.27 1.42 32.07
N ALA A 16 12.40 1.61 33.05
CA ALA A 16 12.77 1.75 34.47
C ALA A 16 13.40 0.46 35.03
N MET A 17 12.84 -0.72 34.73
CA MET A 17 13.44 -2.01 35.10
C MET A 17 14.78 -2.25 34.41
N GLY A 18 14.93 -1.80 33.16
CA GLY A 18 16.18 -1.86 32.41
C GLY A 18 17.29 -1.03 33.07
N ILE A 19 16.99 0.23 33.39
CA ILE A 19 17.91 1.14 34.10
C ILE A 19 18.27 0.58 35.48
N MET A 20 17.28 0.10 36.26
CA MET A 20 17.54 -0.52 37.56
C MET A 20 18.42 -1.77 37.41
N GLY A 21 18.15 -2.64 36.43
CA GLY A 21 18.97 -3.83 36.17
C GLY A 21 20.43 -3.51 35.90
N LEU A 22 20.70 -2.44 35.15
CA LEU A 22 22.05 -1.94 34.88
C LEU A 22 22.73 -1.39 36.15
N THR A 23 22.00 -0.68 37.01
CA THR A 23 22.57 -0.10 38.24
C THR A 23 22.91 -1.13 39.32
N VAL A 24 22.21 -2.27 39.37
CA VAL A 24 22.53 -3.39 40.30
C VAL A 24 23.49 -4.42 39.70
N GLY A 25 24.15 -4.11 38.58
CA GLY A 25 25.15 -4.98 37.95
C GLY A 25 24.59 -6.18 37.17
N LYS A 26 23.28 -6.24 36.94
CA LYS A 26 22.60 -7.27 36.14
C LYS A 26 22.46 -6.84 34.68
N PHE A 27 23.58 -6.66 34.02
CA PHE A 27 23.66 -6.08 32.67
C PHE A 27 22.83 -6.81 31.61
N ILE A 28 22.81 -8.15 31.63
CA ILE A 28 22.03 -8.96 30.67
C ILE A 28 20.53 -8.72 30.84
N LEU A 29 20.04 -8.74 32.08
CA LEU A 29 18.62 -8.53 32.38
C LEU A 29 18.20 -7.09 32.05
N GLY A 30 19.05 -6.11 32.41
CA GLY A 30 18.85 -4.71 32.07
C GLY A 30 18.77 -4.48 30.56
N GLY A 31 19.66 -5.10 29.80
CA GLY A 31 19.66 -5.06 28.33
C GLY A 31 18.39 -5.65 27.70
N ILE A 32 17.89 -6.79 28.21
CA ILE A 32 16.64 -7.40 27.74
C ILE A 32 15.44 -6.46 27.95
N PHE A 33 15.35 -5.82 29.12
CA PHE A 33 14.25 -4.90 29.42
C PHE A 33 14.32 -3.60 28.61
N ILE A 34 15.51 -3.09 28.32
CA ILE A 34 15.70 -1.96 27.38
C ILE A 34 15.31 -2.40 25.96
N GLY A 35 15.72 -3.59 25.52
CA GLY A 35 15.32 -4.16 24.22
C GLY A 35 13.81 -4.33 24.09
N LEU A 36 13.12 -4.78 25.15
CA LEU A 36 11.66 -4.86 25.20
C LEU A 36 11.02 -3.47 25.15
N ALA A 37 11.56 -2.47 25.85
CA ALA A 37 11.06 -1.10 25.79
C ALA A 37 11.21 -0.51 24.37
N VAL A 38 12.34 -0.78 23.71
CA VAL A 38 12.58 -0.41 22.31
C VAL A 38 11.64 -1.16 21.37
N ALA A 39 11.41 -2.46 21.56
CA ALA A 39 10.48 -3.24 20.76
C ALA A 39 9.03 -2.74 20.93
N VAL A 40 8.62 -2.41 22.16
CA VAL A 40 7.32 -1.78 22.44
C VAL A 40 7.26 -0.40 21.80
N TRP A 41 8.32 0.40 21.85
CA TRP A 41 8.37 1.71 21.20
C TRP A 41 8.35 1.61 19.67
N LEU A 42 9.02 0.63 19.06
CA LEU A 42 9.01 0.39 17.62
C LEU A 42 7.64 -0.13 17.14
N THR A 43 6.96 -0.93 17.96
CA THR A 43 5.60 -1.44 17.65
C THR A 43 4.50 -0.42 17.92
N THR A 44 4.65 0.40 18.96
CA THR A 44 3.66 1.43 19.35
C THR A 44 4.02 2.81 18.81
N GLY A 45 5.16 2.94 18.16
CA GLY A 45 5.63 4.03 17.33
C GLY A 45 5.71 5.41 17.97
N GLY A 46 5.33 5.69 19.22
CA GLY A 46 5.22 7.07 19.76
C GLY A 46 4.24 8.01 19.01
N LYS A 47 3.83 7.64 17.80
CA LYS A 47 3.02 8.32 16.81
C LYS A 47 1.53 8.16 17.12
N HIS A 48 0.69 9.01 16.52
CA HIS A 48 -0.74 9.04 16.80
C HIS A 48 -1.43 7.73 16.34
N TYR A 49 -2.66 7.48 16.79
CA TYR A 49 -3.43 6.30 16.37
C TYR A 49 -3.48 6.16 14.85
N ASN A 50 -3.77 7.27 14.15
CA ASN A 50 -3.84 7.32 12.69
C ASN A 50 -2.52 6.97 12.02
N ASP A 51 -1.40 7.40 12.59
CA ASP A 51 -0.10 7.06 12.04
C ASP A 51 0.13 5.55 12.14
N ARG A 52 -0.39 4.90 13.19
CA ARG A 52 -0.12 3.49 13.51
C ARG A 52 -1.02 2.51 12.79
N ASN A 53 -2.29 2.86 12.66
CA ASN A 53 -3.29 2.01 12.03
C ASN A 53 -3.60 2.52 10.62
N ILE A 54 -3.33 1.69 9.63
CA ILE A 54 -3.63 1.98 8.22
C ILE A 54 -5.05 1.57 7.81
N TYR A 55 -5.77 0.80 8.64
CA TYR A 55 -7.11 0.32 8.32
C TYR A 55 -8.21 1.11 9.01
N ASP A 56 -7.90 1.70 10.17
CA ASP A 56 -8.84 2.54 10.90
C ASP A 56 -8.20 3.89 11.19
N LYS A 57 -8.94 4.96 10.93
CA LYS A 57 -8.54 6.35 11.19
C LYS A 57 -9.63 7.07 11.96
N ILE A 58 -9.20 8.04 12.76
CA ILE A 58 -10.06 8.84 13.63
C ILE A 58 -9.79 10.32 13.31
N VAL A 59 -10.83 11.03 12.90
CA VAL A 59 -10.81 12.50 12.84
C VAL A 59 -11.45 13.03 14.11
N GLU A 60 -10.60 13.45 15.05
CA GLU A 60 -11.01 13.91 16.38
C GLU A 60 -11.74 15.27 16.30
N ASP A 61 -12.53 15.59 17.33
CA ASP A 61 -13.16 16.90 17.52
C ASP A 61 -13.99 17.39 16.32
N SER A 62 -14.86 16.52 15.82
CA SER A 62 -15.73 16.70 14.66
C SER A 62 -17.22 16.83 15.06
N GLU A 63 -17.51 17.44 16.22
CA GLU A 63 -18.89 17.57 16.73
C GLU A 63 -19.80 18.32 15.76
N ALA A 64 -19.28 19.35 15.10
CA ALA A 64 -20.01 20.23 14.18
C ALA A 64 -20.37 19.57 12.84
N ILE A 65 -19.75 18.44 12.49
CA ILE A 65 -19.94 17.79 11.18
C ILE A 65 -20.83 16.56 11.34
N THR A 66 -21.82 16.42 10.48
CA THR A 66 -22.70 15.25 10.44
C THR A 66 -22.30 14.30 9.32
N ILE A 67 -22.76 13.04 9.42
CA ILE A 67 -22.50 12.03 8.38
C ILE A 67 -23.20 12.42 7.07
N GLU A 68 -24.39 13.00 7.14
CA GLU A 68 -25.12 13.49 5.97
C GLU A 68 -24.36 14.62 5.28
N HIS A 69 -23.73 15.53 6.04
CA HIS A 69 -22.91 16.59 5.48
C HIS A 69 -21.69 16.01 4.72
N ILE A 70 -21.02 15.03 5.31
CA ILE A 70 -19.90 14.34 4.65
C ILE A 70 -20.41 13.62 3.39
N TYR A 71 -21.54 12.92 3.47
CA TYR A 71 -22.11 12.19 2.35
C TYR A 71 -22.43 13.11 1.17
N GLU A 72 -23.07 14.25 1.40
CA GLU A 72 -23.40 15.21 0.35
C GLU A 72 -22.16 15.72 -0.42
N ARG A 73 -21.01 15.75 0.26
CA ARG A 73 -19.73 16.14 -0.33
C ARG A 73 -19.01 14.98 -1.04
N LEU A 74 -19.27 13.75 -0.64
CA LEU A 74 -18.63 12.55 -1.19
C LEU A 74 -19.49 11.78 -2.20
N LYS A 75 -20.81 12.02 -2.29
CA LYS A 75 -21.77 11.19 -3.07
C LYS A 75 -21.42 10.99 -4.55
N ASN A 76 -20.67 11.92 -5.14
CA ASN A 76 -20.25 11.87 -6.53
C ASN A 76 -18.79 11.44 -6.71
N LEU A 77 -18.07 11.19 -5.63
CA LEU A 77 -16.70 10.73 -5.66
C LEU A 77 -16.66 9.30 -6.21
N ASP A 78 -16.02 9.14 -7.36
CA ASP A 78 -15.73 7.81 -7.89
C ASP A 78 -14.42 7.31 -7.29
N THR A 79 -14.44 6.08 -6.80
CA THR A 79 -13.30 5.46 -6.11
C THR A 79 -13.07 4.05 -6.62
N CYS A 80 -11.94 3.45 -6.25
CA CYS A 80 -11.71 2.03 -6.51
C CYS A 80 -12.81 1.12 -5.94
N LEU A 81 -13.46 1.49 -4.82
CA LEU A 81 -14.58 0.76 -4.22
C LEU A 81 -15.96 1.22 -4.75
N GLY A 82 -15.98 1.99 -5.84
CA GLY A 82 -17.19 2.61 -6.38
C GLY A 82 -17.65 3.84 -5.61
N ARG A 83 -18.88 4.28 -5.91
CA ARG A 83 -19.46 5.47 -5.28
C ARG A 83 -19.99 5.17 -3.88
N PRO A 84 -19.95 6.15 -2.96
CA PRO A 84 -20.45 5.94 -1.61
C PRO A 84 -21.97 5.84 -1.57
N TRP A 85 -22.47 5.11 -0.59
CA TRP A 85 -23.88 4.98 -0.30
C TRP A 85 -24.17 5.09 1.19
N MET A 86 -25.35 5.63 1.52
CA MET A 86 -25.81 5.73 2.90
C MET A 86 -26.44 4.41 3.34
N GLY A 87 -26.06 3.93 4.51
CA GLY A 87 -26.57 2.68 5.06
C GLY A 87 -26.41 2.58 6.57
N HIS A 88 -26.61 1.37 7.07
CA HIS A 88 -26.42 1.04 8.48
C HIS A 88 -25.32 -0.02 8.61
N ASN A 89 -24.60 0.01 9.73
CA ASN A 89 -23.61 -0.99 10.06
C ASN A 89 -23.73 -1.39 11.53
N THR A 90 -23.00 -2.42 11.96
CA THR A 90 -23.04 -2.87 13.35
C THR A 90 -22.10 -2.08 14.29
N PHE A 91 -21.33 -1.13 13.77
CA PHE A 91 -20.37 -0.34 14.56
C PHE A 91 -21.04 0.86 15.25
N THR A 92 -22.13 1.37 14.67
CA THR A 92 -22.92 2.47 15.24
C THR A 92 -24.42 2.14 15.13
N LYS A 93 -25.23 2.84 15.94
CA LYS A 93 -26.70 2.80 15.80
C LYS A 93 -27.21 3.81 14.77
N ASP A 94 -26.37 4.78 14.41
CA ASP A 94 -26.70 5.86 13.50
C ASP A 94 -26.39 5.47 12.04
N ALA A 95 -26.77 6.33 11.10
CA ALA A 95 -26.44 6.14 9.71
C ALA A 95 -24.92 6.26 9.47
N ALA A 96 -24.43 5.55 8.46
CA ALA A 96 -23.04 5.52 8.04
C ALA A 96 -22.91 5.64 6.53
N ILE A 97 -21.78 6.16 6.06
CA ILE A 97 -21.40 6.12 4.65
C ILE A 97 -20.60 4.86 4.43
N ASN A 98 -20.91 4.12 3.36
CA ASN A 98 -20.18 2.91 2.98
C ASN A 98 -19.63 3.06 1.56
N PHE A 99 -18.43 2.56 1.35
CA PHE A 99 -17.80 2.34 0.05
C PHE A 99 -17.63 0.84 -0.18
N GLY A 100 -17.90 0.37 -1.39
CA GLY A 100 -17.91 -1.06 -1.71
C GLY A 100 -19.19 -1.77 -1.25
N PRO A 101 -19.15 -3.09 -1.03
CA PRO A 101 -17.96 -3.93 -1.02
C PRO A 101 -17.33 -4.17 -2.41
N SER A 102 -16.01 -4.38 -2.44
CA SER A 102 -15.28 -4.88 -3.62
C SER A 102 -15.61 -6.36 -3.91
N PRO A 103 -15.20 -6.91 -5.07
CA PRO A 103 -15.33 -8.35 -5.35
C PRO A 103 -14.70 -9.24 -4.26
N PHE A 104 -13.60 -8.78 -3.63
CA PHE A 104 -12.93 -9.46 -2.51
C PHE A 104 -13.42 -9.02 -1.12
N LYS A 105 -14.62 -8.44 -1.06
CA LYS A 105 -15.37 -8.07 0.14
C LYS A 105 -14.78 -6.89 0.92
N ASP A 106 -13.81 -6.16 0.36
CA ASP A 106 -13.28 -4.96 1.00
C ASP A 106 -14.33 -3.87 1.01
N PHE A 107 -14.53 -3.23 2.16
CA PHE A 107 -15.35 -2.05 2.27
C PHE A 107 -14.73 -1.07 3.24
N ILE A 108 -15.07 0.20 3.08
CA ILE A 108 -14.76 1.26 4.03
C ILE A 108 -16.08 1.83 4.53
N THR A 109 -16.19 2.01 5.84
CA THR A 109 -17.33 2.68 6.45
C THR A 109 -16.88 3.92 7.20
N ILE A 110 -17.63 5.01 7.03
CA ILE A 110 -17.44 6.28 7.72
C ILE A 110 -18.66 6.50 8.62
N TYR A 111 -18.42 6.62 9.92
CA TYR A 111 -19.49 6.81 10.90
C TYR A 111 -19.05 7.74 12.03
N LYS A 112 -20.03 8.30 12.73
CA LYS A 112 -19.79 9.19 13.87
C LYS A 112 -19.80 8.37 15.15
N ASP A 113 -18.78 8.53 15.98
CA ASP A 113 -18.75 8.03 17.35
C ASP A 113 -18.51 9.20 18.30
N LYS A 114 -19.56 9.61 19.00
CA LYS A 114 -19.58 10.78 19.89
C LYS A 114 -19.13 12.04 19.13
N LYS A 115 -17.95 12.55 19.47
CA LYS A 115 -17.34 13.75 18.90
C LYS A 115 -16.38 13.47 17.75
N ASN A 116 -16.19 12.21 17.35
CA ASN A 116 -15.20 11.82 16.35
C ASN A 116 -15.88 11.26 15.10
N ILE A 117 -15.23 11.43 13.95
CA ILE A 117 -15.54 10.65 12.74
C ILE A 117 -14.55 9.50 12.65
N ILE A 118 -15.06 8.30 12.47
CA ILE A 118 -14.28 7.07 12.34
C ILE A 118 -14.36 6.62 10.89
N ILE A 119 -13.21 6.31 10.29
CA ILE A 119 -13.08 5.75 8.95
C ILE A 119 -12.47 4.37 9.12
N LYS A 120 -13.20 3.33 8.75
CA LYS A 120 -12.85 1.94 9.08
C LYS A 120 -12.91 1.05 7.86
N SER A 121 -11.81 0.36 7.56
CA SER A 121 -11.71 -0.67 6.52
C SER A 121 -11.92 -2.07 7.10
N SER A 122 -12.83 -2.84 6.50
CA SER A 122 -13.09 -4.23 6.89
C SER A 122 -13.36 -5.12 5.68
N THR A 123 -13.36 -6.43 5.91
CA THR A 123 -13.72 -7.49 4.96
C THR A 123 -14.89 -8.36 5.46
N GLU A 124 -15.37 -8.07 6.67
CA GLU A 124 -16.42 -8.81 7.36
C GLU A 124 -17.79 -8.22 7.00
N LEU A 125 -18.41 -8.76 5.95
CA LEU A 125 -19.68 -8.25 5.41
C LEU A 125 -20.85 -8.32 6.39
N GLU A 126 -20.74 -9.10 7.47
CA GLU A 126 -21.74 -9.14 8.55
C GLU A 126 -21.91 -7.81 9.28
N HIS A 127 -20.90 -6.92 9.18
CA HIS A 127 -21.01 -5.57 9.72
C HIS A 127 -21.85 -4.65 8.85
N LEU A 128 -22.12 -4.98 7.58
CA LEU A 128 -22.97 -4.19 6.71
C LEU A 128 -24.41 -4.70 6.77
N VAL A 129 -25.35 -3.82 7.12
CA VAL A 129 -26.77 -4.17 7.13
C VAL A 129 -27.30 -4.18 5.71
N ARG A 130 -27.78 -5.34 5.26
CA ARG A 130 -28.37 -5.51 3.93
C ARG A 130 -29.86 -5.21 3.98
N ASP A 131 -30.28 -4.29 3.13
CA ASP A 131 -31.68 -3.95 2.90
C ASP A 131 -31.97 -3.89 1.39
N LYS A 132 -33.23 -3.68 1.03
CA LYS A 132 -33.64 -3.65 -0.39
C LYS A 132 -32.92 -2.55 -1.19
N ALA A 133 -32.50 -1.46 -0.56
CA ALA A 133 -31.81 -0.36 -1.22
C ALA A 133 -30.31 -0.65 -1.37
N SER A 134 -29.70 -1.44 -0.47
CA SER A 134 -28.28 -1.78 -0.51
C SER A 134 -27.94 -3.08 -1.25
N GLU A 135 -28.92 -3.93 -1.58
CA GLU A 135 -28.69 -5.23 -2.22
C GLU A 135 -27.89 -5.15 -3.54
N ALA A 136 -28.04 -4.06 -4.28
CA ALA A 136 -27.31 -3.85 -5.53
C ALA A 136 -25.79 -3.85 -5.36
N TYR A 137 -25.27 -3.42 -4.19
CA TYR A 137 -23.84 -3.33 -3.90
C TYR A 137 -23.18 -4.68 -3.58
N PHE A 138 -23.97 -5.76 -3.41
CA PHE A 138 -23.46 -7.08 -3.01
C PHE A 138 -23.43 -8.12 -4.15
N LYS A 139 -23.70 -7.70 -5.40
CA LYS A 139 -23.89 -8.62 -6.54
C LYS A 139 -22.61 -9.22 -7.09
N GLU A 140 -21.49 -8.50 -7.01
CA GLU A 140 -20.22 -8.89 -7.67
C GLU A 140 -19.25 -9.59 -6.71
N LEU A 141 -19.75 -10.13 -5.60
CA LEU A 141 -18.92 -10.74 -4.58
C LEU A 141 -18.40 -12.12 -5.01
N LEU A 142 -17.08 -12.30 -4.91
CA LEU A 142 -16.44 -13.57 -5.19
C LEU A 142 -16.58 -14.54 -4.03
N ASN A 143 -16.78 -15.83 -4.36
CA ASN A 143 -16.71 -16.91 -3.37
C ASN A 143 -15.26 -17.28 -3.07
N THR A 144 -14.60 -16.44 -2.26
CA THR A 144 -13.19 -16.60 -1.89
C THR A 144 -12.85 -17.94 -1.22
N LYS A 145 -13.83 -18.69 -0.68
CA LYS A 145 -13.59 -20.00 -0.06
C LYS A 145 -13.38 -21.13 -1.07
N SER A 146 -13.87 -20.97 -2.29
CA SER A 146 -13.75 -21.97 -3.36
C SER A 146 -12.76 -21.57 -4.45
N MET A 147 -12.11 -20.40 -4.31
CA MET A 147 -11.12 -19.94 -5.28
C MET A 147 -9.81 -20.69 -5.10
N LYS A 148 -9.22 -21.10 -6.22
CA LYS A 148 -7.86 -21.64 -6.25
C LYS A 148 -6.88 -20.52 -5.91
N VAL A 149 -5.89 -20.81 -5.06
CA VAL A 149 -4.87 -19.82 -4.66
C VAL A 149 -3.68 -19.89 -5.63
N THR A 150 -3.77 -19.16 -6.74
CA THR A 150 -2.69 -18.97 -7.72
C THR A 150 -1.95 -17.64 -7.47
N PRO A 151 -0.74 -17.44 -8.02
CA PRO A 151 -0.04 -16.15 -7.97
C PRO A 151 -0.90 -14.99 -8.48
N GLU A 152 -1.59 -15.19 -9.60
CA GLU A 152 -2.54 -14.24 -10.20
C GLU A 152 -3.70 -13.91 -9.26
N ALA A 153 -4.45 -14.91 -8.80
CA ALA A 153 -5.64 -14.70 -7.96
C ALA A 153 -5.28 -14.02 -6.63
N TYR A 154 -4.12 -14.37 -6.05
CA TYR A 154 -3.59 -13.70 -4.88
C TYR A 154 -3.18 -12.26 -5.17
N SER A 155 -2.52 -12.02 -6.30
CA SER A 155 -2.06 -10.69 -6.69
C SER A 155 -3.24 -9.74 -6.94
N ASN A 156 -4.31 -10.23 -7.58
CA ASN A 156 -5.56 -9.49 -7.72
C ASN A 156 -6.18 -9.19 -6.34
N PHE A 157 -6.32 -10.19 -5.47
CA PHE A 157 -6.77 -9.98 -4.08
C PHE A 157 -5.93 -8.92 -3.34
N ALA A 158 -4.61 -8.97 -3.50
CA ALA A 158 -3.68 -8.07 -2.83
C ALA A 158 -3.81 -6.62 -3.33
N SER A 159 -4.05 -6.43 -4.64
CA SER A 159 -4.29 -5.12 -5.24
C SER A 159 -5.47 -4.39 -4.59
N TRP A 160 -6.57 -5.10 -4.34
CA TRP A 160 -7.74 -4.57 -3.64
C TRP A 160 -7.44 -4.15 -2.20
N LYS A 161 -6.64 -4.94 -1.47
CA LYS A 161 -6.22 -4.56 -0.10
C LYS A 161 -5.34 -3.33 -0.11
N LEU A 162 -4.42 -3.25 -1.07
CA LEU A 162 -3.50 -2.13 -1.23
C LEU A 162 -4.28 -0.84 -1.49
N MET A 163 -5.14 -0.84 -2.51
CA MET A 163 -5.92 0.33 -2.89
C MET A 163 -6.97 0.71 -1.84
N THR A 164 -7.55 -0.26 -1.14
CA THR A 164 -8.43 0.04 0.01
C THR A 164 -7.67 0.76 1.13
N THR A 165 -6.43 0.35 1.42
CA THR A 165 -5.60 1.04 2.41
C THR A 165 -5.31 2.48 2.00
N VAL A 166 -4.94 2.71 0.73
CA VAL A 166 -4.69 4.05 0.22
C VAL A 166 -5.95 4.92 0.30
N LEU A 167 -7.10 4.36 -0.07
CA LEU A 167 -8.38 5.06 -0.01
C LEU A 167 -8.77 5.45 1.43
N VAL A 168 -8.43 4.66 2.45
CA VAL A 168 -8.65 5.05 3.86
C VAL A 168 -7.90 6.33 4.21
N ASP A 169 -6.64 6.47 3.78
CA ASP A 169 -5.85 7.67 4.01
C ASP A 169 -6.42 8.87 3.24
N ASP A 170 -6.78 8.69 1.97
CA ASP A 170 -7.39 9.75 1.15
C ASP A 170 -8.71 10.26 1.74
N LEU A 171 -9.62 9.35 2.13
CA LEU A 171 -10.88 9.71 2.77
C LEU A 171 -10.65 10.42 4.10
N THR A 172 -9.59 10.06 4.83
CA THR A 172 -9.22 10.72 6.08
C THR A 172 -8.80 12.16 5.85
N GLU A 173 -7.94 12.42 4.85
CA GLU A 173 -7.53 13.77 4.50
C GLU A 173 -8.69 14.60 3.97
N ILE A 174 -9.60 14.01 3.20
CA ILE A 174 -10.82 14.70 2.75
C ILE A 174 -11.71 15.09 3.94
N VAL A 175 -11.96 14.18 4.89
CA VAL A 175 -12.78 14.48 6.06
C VAL A 175 -12.12 15.53 6.96
N LYS A 176 -10.79 15.52 7.09
CA LYS A 176 -10.04 16.59 7.78
C LYS A 176 -10.18 17.94 7.06
N ALA A 177 -10.01 17.97 5.75
CA ALA A 177 -10.16 19.19 4.95
C ALA A 177 -11.59 19.76 5.05
N LEU A 178 -12.61 18.89 5.00
CA LEU A 178 -14.00 19.25 5.22
C LEU A 178 -14.23 19.85 6.61
N LYS A 179 -13.57 19.32 7.63
CA LYS A 179 -13.63 19.87 8.98
C LYS A 179 -13.04 21.27 9.08
N GLU A 180 -11.90 21.50 8.44
CA GLU A 180 -11.14 22.74 8.57
C GLU A 180 -11.67 23.85 7.67
N SER A 181 -12.06 23.51 6.43
CA SER A 181 -12.38 24.48 5.38
C SER A 181 -13.80 24.37 4.83
N GLY A 182 -14.52 23.27 5.08
CA GLY A 182 -15.83 23.00 4.50
C GLY A 182 -15.82 22.64 3.01
N GLU A 183 -14.64 22.53 2.40
CA GLU A 183 -14.46 22.20 0.98
C GLU A 183 -13.75 20.86 0.79
N VAL A 184 -14.11 20.16 -0.29
CA VAL A 184 -13.38 18.98 -0.78
C VAL A 184 -12.51 19.44 -1.92
N LYS A 185 -11.19 19.22 -1.83
CA LYS A 185 -10.35 19.28 -3.02
C LYS A 185 -10.71 18.07 -3.89
N SER A 186 -11.25 18.32 -5.08
CA SER A 186 -11.57 17.26 -6.04
C SER A 186 -10.28 16.65 -6.56
N GLY A 187 -9.91 15.50 -6.02
CA GLY A 187 -9.03 14.55 -6.69
C GLY A 187 -9.88 13.36 -7.12
N GLU A 188 -9.66 12.83 -8.32
CA GLU A 188 -10.16 11.49 -8.64
C GLU A 188 -9.40 10.49 -7.75
N LEU A 189 -10.10 9.81 -6.85
CA LEU A 189 -9.53 8.70 -6.06
C LEU A 189 -9.54 7.41 -6.87
N GLY A 190 -9.17 7.55 -8.15
CA GLY A 190 -9.73 6.87 -9.33
C GLY A 190 -9.75 5.34 -9.31
N LYS A 191 -10.36 4.80 -10.35
CA LYS A 191 -10.27 3.37 -10.64
C LYS A 191 -8.84 3.04 -11.04
N PHE A 192 -8.43 1.83 -10.73
CA PHE A 192 -7.10 1.34 -11.08
C PHE A 192 -7.21 0.17 -12.05
N LYS A 193 -6.20 0.03 -12.89
CA LYS A 193 -5.88 -1.23 -13.55
C LYS A 193 -4.79 -1.94 -12.78
N PHE A 194 -4.85 -3.25 -12.78
CA PHE A 194 -3.94 -4.08 -12.01
C PHE A 194 -3.01 -4.84 -12.95
N TYR A 195 -1.72 -4.77 -12.64
CA TYR A 195 -0.68 -5.55 -13.30
C TYR A 195 0.15 -6.27 -12.25
N TYR A 196 0.67 -7.44 -12.59
CA TYR A 196 1.55 -8.19 -11.71
C TYR A 196 2.63 -8.94 -12.46
N ALA A 197 3.71 -9.22 -11.76
CA ALA A 197 4.71 -10.20 -12.16
C ALA A 197 4.99 -11.13 -10.98
N ASN A 198 5.47 -12.33 -11.28
CA ASN A 198 5.86 -13.29 -10.26
C ASN A 198 7.24 -13.88 -10.58
N SER A 199 7.92 -14.39 -9.56
CA SER A 199 9.29 -14.91 -9.70
C SER A 199 9.41 -16.26 -10.43
N ILE A 200 8.31 -16.87 -10.89
CA ILE A 200 8.33 -18.14 -11.63
C ILE A 200 8.57 -17.89 -13.12
N ASP A 201 7.75 -17.05 -13.73
CA ASP A 201 7.83 -16.74 -15.17
C ASP A 201 8.47 -15.38 -15.45
N CYS A 202 8.54 -14.49 -14.45
CA CYS A 202 9.05 -13.13 -14.58
C CYS A 202 8.36 -12.32 -15.67
N LEU A 203 7.08 -12.60 -15.92
CA LEU A 203 6.28 -11.88 -16.91
C LEU A 203 5.32 -10.92 -16.22
N TYR A 204 5.27 -9.69 -16.70
CA TYR A 204 4.23 -8.74 -16.32
C TYR A 204 2.95 -9.01 -17.12
N LYS A 205 1.85 -9.19 -16.40
CA LYS A 205 0.53 -9.48 -16.95
C LYS A 205 -0.54 -8.60 -16.34
N ASP A 206 -1.66 -8.43 -17.03
CA ASP A 206 -2.88 -7.85 -16.47
C ASP A 206 -3.83 -8.92 -15.91
N GLU A 207 -5.04 -8.53 -15.53
CA GLU A 207 -6.07 -9.42 -14.98
C GLU A 207 -6.62 -10.45 -15.98
N ASP A 208 -6.42 -10.24 -17.28
CA ASP A 208 -6.88 -11.10 -18.36
C ASP A 208 -5.75 -12.01 -18.90
N ASP A 209 -4.63 -12.10 -18.15
CA ASP A 209 -3.40 -12.82 -18.53
C ASP A 209 -2.72 -12.28 -19.80
N ASN A 210 -3.05 -11.06 -20.27
CA ASN A 210 -2.32 -10.45 -21.37
C ASN A 210 -0.91 -10.12 -20.90
N VAL A 211 0.09 -10.50 -21.69
CA VAL A 211 1.50 -10.37 -21.33
C VAL A 211 2.10 -9.13 -21.97
N TYR A 212 2.80 -8.32 -21.18
CA TYR A 212 3.31 -7.02 -21.62
C TYR A 212 4.84 -7.00 -21.74
N THR A 213 5.53 -7.45 -20.70
CA THR A 213 7.00 -7.38 -20.63
C THR A 213 7.57 -8.56 -19.84
N TYR A 214 8.86 -8.79 -20.03
CA TYR A 214 9.65 -9.76 -19.27
C TYR A 214 10.68 -9.03 -18.40
N VAL A 215 10.84 -9.44 -17.12
CA VAL A 215 11.80 -8.81 -16.20
C VAL A 215 12.96 -9.74 -15.85
N ARG A 216 14.18 -9.17 -15.84
CA ARG A 216 15.38 -9.79 -15.29
C ARG A 216 16.04 -8.91 -14.24
N THR A 217 16.39 -9.50 -13.10
CA THR A 217 17.00 -8.76 -11.97
C THR A 217 18.27 -9.41 -11.44
N GLN A 218 19.28 -8.60 -11.17
CA GLN A 218 20.52 -8.93 -10.47
C GLN A 218 20.72 -7.95 -9.30
N ASN A 219 21.12 -8.44 -8.12
CA ASN A 219 21.22 -7.63 -6.90
C ASN A 219 22.59 -6.95 -6.71
N ASP A 220 23.70 -7.61 -7.07
CA ASP A 220 25.05 -7.07 -6.86
C ASP A 220 25.94 -7.28 -8.12
N PRO A 221 26.29 -6.21 -8.86
CA PRO A 221 25.68 -4.86 -8.77
C PRO A 221 24.18 -4.89 -9.09
N LEU A 222 23.43 -3.88 -8.64
CA LEU A 222 22.00 -3.80 -8.93
C LEU A 222 21.83 -3.55 -10.42
N ASN A 223 21.13 -4.46 -11.09
CA ASN A 223 20.78 -4.36 -12.50
C ASN A 223 19.39 -4.96 -12.70
N VAL A 224 18.44 -4.14 -13.13
CA VAL A 224 17.08 -4.53 -13.51
C VAL A 224 16.93 -4.24 -14.99
N LYS A 225 16.51 -5.23 -15.77
CA LYS A 225 16.19 -5.08 -17.19
C LYS A 225 14.76 -5.53 -17.45
N ILE A 226 14.05 -4.74 -18.22
CA ILE A 226 12.71 -5.03 -18.70
C ILE A 226 12.80 -5.13 -20.21
N TYR A 227 12.34 -6.25 -20.74
CA TYR A 227 12.36 -6.59 -22.15
C TYR A 227 10.95 -6.54 -22.72
N ASP A 228 10.87 -6.24 -24.02
CA ASP A 228 9.70 -6.60 -24.80
C ASP A 228 9.57 -8.13 -24.92
N ILE A 229 8.49 -8.58 -25.53
CA ILE A 229 8.26 -10.00 -25.78
C ILE A 229 8.35 -10.21 -27.28
N PRO A 230 9.45 -10.81 -27.77
CA PRO A 230 9.65 -11.04 -29.20
C PRO A 230 8.66 -12.09 -29.73
N ASP A 231 8.34 -11.97 -31.02
CA ASP A 231 7.55 -12.98 -31.72
C ASP A 231 8.38 -14.26 -31.92
N GLY A 232 7.84 -15.42 -31.53
CA GLY A 232 8.45 -16.74 -31.75
C GLY A 232 8.88 -17.44 -30.46
N ASP A 233 9.73 -18.47 -30.61
CA ASP A 233 10.15 -19.36 -29.52
C ASP A 233 11.58 -19.05 -29.01
N ASP A 234 12.23 -18.00 -29.52
CA ASP A 234 13.58 -17.63 -29.13
C ASP A 234 13.64 -17.14 -27.68
N ALA A 235 14.81 -17.26 -27.05
CA ALA A 235 14.99 -16.77 -25.69
C ALA A 235 14.81 -15.24 -25.65
N ILE A 236 13.91 -14.76 -24.78
CA ILE A 236 13.58 -13.33 -24.64
C ILE A 236 14.84 -12.49 -24.34
N GLU A 237 15.75 -13.01 -23.49
CA GLU A 237 17.00 -12.31 -23.15
C GLU A 237 17.97 -12.13 -24.35
N GLU A 238 17.81 -12.94 -25.42
CA GLU A 238 18.67 -12.91 -26.61
C GLU A 238 18.05 -12.14 -27.78
N SER A 239 16.73 -12.14 -27.88
CA SER A 239 15.98 -11.62 -29.03
C SER A 239 15.12 -10.40 -28.71
N GLY A 240 14.78 -10.18 -27.43
CA GLY A 240 13.99 -9.04 -26.99
C GLY A 240 14.80 -7.75 -26.86
N GLU A 241 14.18 -6.64 -27.23
CA GLU A 241 14.68 -5.29 -26.99
C GLU A 241 14.55 -4.92 -25.50
N VAL A 242 15.60 -4.30 -24.95
CA VAL A 242 15.57 -3.77 -23.58
C VAL A 242 14.79 -2.45 -23.58
N LEU A 243 13.56 -2.52 -23.09
CA LEU A 243 12.66 -1.36 -22.96
C LEU A 243 13.05 -0.46 -21.80
N ALA A 244 13.54 -1.03 -20.69
CA ALA A 244 14.01 -0.25 -19.54
C ALA A 244 15.16 -0.94 -18.83
N GLU A 245 16.09 -0.15 -18.30
CA GLU A 245 17.19 -0.65 -17.47
C GLU A 245 17.42 0.26 -16.25
N VAL A 246 17.55 -0.33 -15.07
CA VAL A 246 17.96 0.37 -13.86
C VAL A 246 19.27 -0.22 -13.36
N THR A 247 20.31 0.61 -13.25
CA THR A 247 21.63 0.18 -12.80
C THR A 247 22.13 1.00 -11.62
N GLY A 248 22.87 0.35 -10.72
CA GLY A 248 23.53 1.06 -9.63
C GLY A 248 24.11 0.12 -8.57
N SER A 249 24.35 0.67 -7.39
CA SER A 249 24.92 -0.06 -6.27
C SER A 249 24.11 0.20 -5.00
N ALA A 250 23.53 -0.85 -4.43
CA ALA A 250 22.90 -0.76 -3.11
C ALA A 250 23.90 -0.37 -2.00
N LYS A 251 25.21 -0.58 -2.23
CA LYS A 251 26.27 -0.18 -1.28
C LYS A 251 26.63 1.30 -1.40
N ASP A 252 26.22 1.98 -2.47
CA ASP A 252 26.51 3.39 -2.74
C ASP A 252 25.27 4.14 -3.20
N GLU A 253 24.21 4.13 -2.38
CA GLU A 253 22.93 4.77 -2.69
C GLU A 253 23.04 6.28 -2.95
N LYS A 254 24.11 6.93 -2.45
CA LYS A 254 24.35 8.37 -2.63
C LYS A 254 24.63 8.74 -4.08
N SER A 255 25.22 7.82 -4.84
CA SER A 255 25.48 8.00 -6.27
C SER A 255 24.21 7.88 -7.12
N GLY A 256 23.08 7.47 -6.52
CA GLY A 256 21.83 7.23 -7.22
C GLY A 256 21.84 5.96 -8.07
N PHE A 257 20.69 5.67 -8.69
CA PHE A 257 20.50 4.56 -9.60
C PHE A 257 20.11 5.12 -10.96
N LYS A 258 20.86 4.76 -12.00
CA LYS A 258 20.62 5.28 -13.35
C LYS A 258 19.45 4.54 -13.99
N PHE A 259 18.50 5.29 -14.51
CA PHE A 259 17.35 4.80 -15.26
C PHE A 259 17.56 5.05 -16.75
N TYR A 260 17.41 4.00 -17.54
CA TYR A 260 17.39 4.05 -18.98
C TYR A 260 16.03 3.56 -19.47
N MET A 261 15.47 4.24 -20.47
CA MET A 261 14.22 3.90 -21.13
C MET A 261 14.46 3.91 -22.64
N SER A 262 14.15 2.80 -23.33
CA SER A 262 14.35 2.62 -24.76
C SER A 262 15.78 3.00 -25.22
N GLY A 263 16.78 2.60 -24.42
CA GLY A 263 18.19 2.87 -24.69
C GLY A 263 18.70 4.28 -24.34
N GLU A 264 17.84 5.21 -23.95
CA GLU A 264 18.21 6.58 -23.57
C GLU A 264 18.22 6.77 -22.05
N GLU A 265 19.10 7.63 -21.54
CA GLU A 265 19.11 7.98 -20.11
C GLU A 265 17.85 8.79 -19.78
N TYR A 266 16.97 8.20 -18.98
CA TYR A 266 15.71 8.79 -18.54
C TYR A 266 15.91 9.70 -17.31
N GLY A 267 16.89 9.34 -16.47
CA GLY A 267 17.29 10.14 -15.32
C GLY A 267 18.03 9.31 -14.26
N THR A 268 18.32 9.91 -13.11
CA THR A 268 18.92 9.21 -11.97
C THR A 268 17.98 9.26 -10.76
N LEU A 269 17.64 8.07 -10.25
CA LEU A 269 16.81 7.90 -9.05
C LEU A 269 17.67 8.05 -7.80
N TYR A 270 17.36 9.05 -6.99
CA TYR A 270 18.03 9.33 -5.73
C TYR A 270 17.14 8.97 -4.55
N ARG A 271 17.77 8.55 -3.46
CA ARG A 271 17.07 8.43 -2.18
C ARG A 271 16.78 9.82 -1.61
N ASP A 272 15.52 10.07 -1.27
CA ASP A 272 15.11 11.26 -0.54
C ASP A 272 15.46 11.08 0.94
N SER A 273 16.61 11.61 1.35
CA SER A 273 17.13 11.47 2.71
C SER A 273 16.48 12.45 3.70
N ASP A 274 15.77 13.46 3.19
CA ASP A 274 15.06 14.44 3.99
C ASP A 274 13.65 13.96 4.37
N SER A 275 13.14 12.95 3.65
CA SER A 275 11.89 12.27 3.98
C SER A 275 11.98 11.45 5.27
N GLY A 276 10.91 11.45 6.05
CA GLY A 276 10.75 10.60 7.24
C GLY A 276 10.35 9.15 6.92
N SER A 277 10.26 8.78 5.64
CA SER A 277 9.91 7.46 5.12
C SER A 277 10.97 6.96 4.12
N ASP A 278 10.89 5.69 3.71
CA ASP A 278 11.73 5.20 2.61
C ASP A 278 11.21 5.78 1.29
N SER A 279 11.90 6.81 0.77
CA SER A 279 11.43 7.60 -0.36
C SER A 279 12.53 7.81 -1.40
N TYR A 280 12.12 7.98 -2.65
CA TYR A 280 12.99 8.20 -3.79
C TYR A 280 12.43 9.28 -4.71
N TYR A 281 13.29 9.94 -5.48
CA TYR A 281 12.88 10.85 -6.53
C TYR A 281 13.76 10.73 -7.76
N ILE A 282 13.18 11.01 -8.92
CA ILE A 282 13.86 11.14 -10.20
C ILE A 282 13.28 12.35 -10.92
N ASP A 283 14.15 13.28 -11.33
CA ASP A 283 13.76 14.41 -12.18
C ASP A 283 13.87 13.96 -13.64
N THR A 284 12.77 14.08 -14.39
CA THR A 284 12.63 13.58 -15.76
C THR A 284 12.07 14.69 -16.66
N ASN A 285 12.01 14.44 -17.97
CA ASN A 285 11.36 15.36 -18.90
C ASN A 285 9.83 15.44 -18.68
N ASP A 286 9.23 14.40 -18.12
CA ASP A 286 7.80 14.29 -17.85
C ASP A 286 7.38 14.87 -16.49
N GLY A 287 8.34 15.44 -15.75
CA GLY A 287 8.15 16.02 -14.43
C GLY A 287 8.98 15.33 -13.35
N ARG A 288 8.75 15.73 -12.10
CA ARG A 288 9.41 15.12 -10.94
C ARG A 288 8.61 13.93 -10.46
N VAL A 289 9.20 12.75 -10.63
CA VAL A 289 8.64 11.51 -10.08
C VAL A 289 9.08 11.39 -8.63
N HIS A 290 8.13 11.19 -7.72
CA HIS A 290 8.39 10.92 -6.30
C HIS A 290 7.75 9.58 -5.92
N VAL A 291 8.52 8.75 -5.23
CA VAL A 291 8.15 7.40 -4.81
C VAL A 291 8.22 7.36 -3.29
N GLU A 292 7.06 7.31 -2.63
CA GLU A 292 6.97 7.38 -1.18
C GLU A 292 6.51 6.04 -0.59
N GLY A 293 7.35 5.48 0.28
CA GLY A 293 7.05 4.23 0.99
C GLY A 293 6.05 4.43 2.12
N PHE A 294 5.07 3.53 2.21
CA PHE A 294 4.10 3.49 3.29
C PHE A 294 4.04 2.11 3.95
N ARG A 295 3.26 2.01 5.03
CA ARG A 295 3.30 0.85 5.93
C ARG A 295 2.81 -0.44 5.25
N ALA A 296 3.28 -1.56 5.79
CA ALA A 296 2.91 -2.91 5.36
C ALA A 296 1.39 -3.17 5.41
N VAL A 297 0.81 -3.61 4.29
CA VAL A 297 -0.59 -4.05 4.18
C VAL A 297 -0.71 -5.51 4.62
N ARG A 298 -0.75 -5.69 5.94
CA ARG A 298 -0.88 -7.01 6.60
C ARG A 298 -2.05 -7.88 6.13
N LYS A 299 -3.20 -7.30 5.72
CA LYS A 299 -4.36 -8.06 5.20
C LYS A 299 -4.01 -8.88 3.95
N ALA A 300 -2.99 -8.46 3.22
CA ALA A 300 -2.45 -9.16 2.06
C ALA A 300 -0.97 -9.50 2.20
N ASN A 301 -0.36 -9.45 3.39
CA ASN A 301 1.07 -9.74 3.58
C ASN A 301 2.03 -8.96 2.65
N LEU A 302 1.72 -7.69 2.36
CA LEU A 302 2.56 -6.82 1.51
C LEU A 302 3.50 -5.97 2.36
N SER A 303 4.78 -5.92 2.01
CA SER A 303 5.84 -5.26 2.80
C SER A 303 6.58 -4.14 2.08
N CYS A 304 6.55 -4.10 0.75
CA CYS A 304 7.27 -3.13 -0.08
C CYS A 304 6.28 -2.20 -0.78
N ASN A 305 5.54 -1.36 -0.04
CA ASN A 305 4.40 -0.61 -0.59
C ASN A 305 4.78 0.85 -0.81
N TYR A 306 4.56 1.35 -2.03
CA TYR A 306 4.93 2.71 -2.40
C TYR A 306 3.83 3.39 -3.22
N ILE A 307 3.69 4.69 -3.05
CA ILE A 307 2.88 5.56 -3.89
C ILE A 307 3.83 6.25 -4.87
N ILE A 308 3.50 6.20 -6.17
CA ILE A 308 4.23 6.92 -7.22
C ILE A 308 3.40 8.15 -7.59
N THR A 309 4.04 9.32 -7.52
CA THR A 309 3.48 10.59 -7.97
C THR A 309 4.37 11.20 -9.05
N ILE A 310 3.77 11.93 -9.98
CA ILE A 310 4.46 12.79 -10.95
C ILE A 310 3.91 14.20 -10.74
N ASP A 311 4.79 15.15 -10.42
CA ASP A 311 4.44 16.53 -10.07
C ASP A 311 3.33 16.64 -9.00
N GLY A 312 3.38 15.72 -8.02
CA GLY A 312 2.41 15.65 -6.91
C GLY A 312 1.07 15.00 -7.25
N VAL A 313 0.85 14.59 -8.50
CA VAL A 313 -0.33 13.82 -8.90
C VAL A 313 -0.03 12.33 -8.76
N ARG A 314 -0.85 11.59 -8.00
CA ARG A 314 -0.71 10.13 -7.88
C ARG A 314 -0.97 9.47 -9.23
N LYS A 315 -0.03 8.61 -9.64
CA LYS A 315 -0.09 7.89 -10.90
C LYS A 315 -0.19 6.37 -10.72
N ALA A 316 0.45 5.82 -9.69
CA ALA A 316 0.35 4.42 -9.37
C ALA A 316 0.55 4.16 -7.88
N VAL A 317 0.12 2.98 -7.44
CA VAL A 317 0.48 2.39 -6.15
C VAL A 317 1.08 1.03 -6.42
N ILE A 318 2.29 0.81 -5.95
CA ILE A 318 3.03 -0.44 -6.18
C ILE A 318 3.24 -1.17 -4.87
N ALA A 319 3.32 -2.49 -4.95
CA ALA A 319 3.58 -3.32 -3.79
C ALA A 319 4.30 -4.61 -4.17
N GLY A 320 4.92 -5.23 -3.17
CA GLY A 320 5.41 -6.59 -3.30
C GLY A 320 5.30 -7.38 -2.00
N ASN A 321 5.24 -8.70 -2.15
CA ASN A 321 5.29 -9.64 -1.03
C ASN A 321 6.61 -10.40 -1.01
N ALA A 322 7.07 -10.73 0.20
CA ALA A 322 8.08 -11.76 0.39
C ALA A 322 7.53 -13.13 -0.04
N ARG A 323 8.42 -14.10 -0.28
CA ARG A 323 8.11 -15.44 -0.80
C ARG A 323 6.87 -16.09 -0.15
N ILE A 324 5.82 -16.29 -0.94
CA ILE A 324 4.58 -17.00 -0.57
C ILE A 324 4.60 -18.37 -1.22
N VAL A 325 4.17 -19.39 -0.48
CA VAL A 325 3.99 -20.74 -1.02
C VAL A 325 2.57 -20.86 -1.56
N PHE A 326 2.44 -21.10 -2.85
CA PHE A 326 1.18 -21.40 -3.52
C PHE A 326 0.97 -22.92 -3.71
N GLU A 327 -0.23 -23.33 -4.13
CA GLU A 327 -0.54 -24.72 -4.46
C GLU A 327 0.48 -25.25 -5.50
N GLY A 328 1.35 -26.18 -5.08
CA GLY A 328 2.49 -26.64 -5.88
C GLY A 328 3.86 -26.52 -5.21
N ASN A 329 3.93 -25.96 -4.00
CA ASN A 329 5.14 -25.85 -3.14
C ASN A 329 6.27 -24.94 -3.67
N ASN A 330 6.02 -24.11 -4.67
CA ASN A 330 7.00 -23.10 -5.12
C ASN A 330 6.87 -21.82 -4.30
N LEU A 331 7.98 -21.42 -3.67
CA LEU A 331 8.12 -20.10 -3.04
C LEU A 331 8.15 -19.04 -4.14
N THR A 332 7.13 -18.18 -4.15
CA THR A 332 6.90 -17.19 -5.20
C THR A 332 6.88 -15.80 -4.61
N GLU A 333 7.69 -14.91 -5.17
CA GLU A 333 7.64 -13.46 -4.91
C GLU A 333 6.72 -12.84 -5.97
N ASN A 334 5.84 -11.92 -5.58
CA ASN A 334 5.04 -11.17 -6.54
C ASN A 334 5.34 -9.67 -6.44
N SER A 335 5.30 -9.05 -7.60
CA SER A 335 5.27 -7.61 -7.81
C SER A 335 3.88 -7.21 -8.28
N LEU A 336 3.37 -6.10 -7.77
CA LEU A 336 2.00 -5.63 -7.96
C LEU A 336 2.03 -4.15 -8.33
N ILE A 337 1.27 -3.77 -9.35
CA ILE A 337 1.09 -2.39 -9.77
C ILE A 337 -0.40 -2.12 -9.88
N CYS A 338 -0.88 -1.14 -9.12
CA CYS A 338 -2.20 -0.54 -9.28
C CYS A 338 -2.02 0.78 -10.03
N SER A 339 -2.20 0.75 -11.35
CA SER A 339 -2.02 1.89 -12.25
C SER A 339 -3.29 2.75 -12.28
N LEU A 340 -3.14 4.06 -12.10
CA LEU A 340 -4.20 5.04 -12.34
C LEU A 340 -4.04 5.74 -13.71
N ASP A 341 -2.88 5.57 -14.35
CA ASP A 341 -2.48 6.19 -15.60
C ASP A 341 -1.47 5.29 -16.30
N ASP A 342 -1.90 4.54 -17.32
CA ASP A 342 -1.05 3.53 -17.96
C ASP A 342 0.06 4.14 -18.84
N ASP A 343 0.02 5.44 -19.12
CA ASP A 343 1.00 6.10 -20.00
C ASP A 343 2.44 5.96 -19.48
N PHE A 344 2.62 5.73 -18.17
CA PHE A 344 3.93 5.51 -17.55
C PHE A 344 4.10 4.10 -16.97
N LEU A 345 3.36 3.10 -17.48
CA LEU A 345 3.40 1.73 -16.98
C LEU A 345 4.82 1.14 -16.93
N LEU A 346 5.63 1.37 -17.97
CA LEU A 346 7.01 0.89 -18.02
C LEU A 346 7.89 1.49 -16.91
N LEU A 347 7.68 2.78 -16.57
CA LEU A 347 8.32 3.43 -15.44
C LEU A 347 7.93 2.78 -14.12
N TYR A 348 6.66 2.43 -13.94
CA TYR A 348 6.20 1.77 -12.71
C TYR A 348 6.81 0.39 -12.55
N MET A 349 6.90 -0.39 -13.64
CA MET A 349 7.57 -1.69 -13.65
C MET A 349 9.05 -1.55 -13.27
N ALA A 350 9.76 -0.59 -13.87
CA ALA A 350 11.18 -0.36 -13.57
C ALA A 350 11.41 0.02 -12.09
N ILE A 351 10.57 0.92 -11.54
CA ILE A 351 10.64 1.33 -10.13
C ILE A 351 10.29 0.16 -9.19
N GLN A 352 9.22 -0.57 -9.48
CA GLN A 352 8.78 -1.72 -8.69
C GLN A 352 9.89 -2.79 -8.61
N GLU A 353 10.51 -3.13 -9.73
CA GLU A 353 11.54 -4.16 -9.80
C GLU A 353 12.87 -3.68 -9.22
N PHE A 354 13.19 -2.40 -9.34
CA PHE A 354 14.28 -1.77 -8.59
C PHE A 354 14.08 -1.94 -7.07
N ILE A 355 12.90 -1.55 -6.56
CA ILE A 355 12.58 -1.64 -5.13
C ILE A 355 12.63 -3.08 -4.65
N MET A 356 12.02 -4.01 -5.38
CA MET A 356 12.02 -5.42 -5.02
C MET A 356 13.43 -6.00 -5.05
N THR A 357 14.23 -5.67 -6.05
CA THR A 357 15.62 -6.16 -6.17
C THR A 357 16.51 -5.64 -5.06
N LYS A 358 16.40 -4.34 -4.76
CA LYS A 358 17.10 -3.70 -3.65
C LYS A 358 16.70 -4.30 -2.31
N ASN A 359 15.39 -4.55 -2.12
CA ASN A 359 14.82 -5.08 -0.88
C ASN A 359 14.76 -6.62 -0.83
N LYS A 360 15.38 -7.37 -1.76
CA LYS A 360 15.57 -8.82 -1.61
C LYS A 360 16.49 -9.07 -0.41
N TRP A 361 15.89 -9.11 0.78
CA TRP A 361 16.51 -9.48 2.05
C TRP A 361 17.11 -10.89 1.91
N LEU A 362 18.43 -10.97 2.01
CA LEU A 362 19.24 -12.16 2.33
C LEU A 362 19.03 -13.37 1.38
N LYS A 363 19.99 -13.58 0.49
CA LYS A 363 20.39 -14.96 0.16
C LYS A 363 20.99 -15.63 1.39
#